data_AF-A0A4Q2ZE37-F1
#
_entry.id   AF-A0A4Q2ZE37-F1
#
_cell.length_a   1.000
_cell.length_b   1.000
_cell.length_c   1.000
_cell.angle_alpha   90.00
_cell.angle_beta   90.00
_cell.angle_gamma   90.00
#
_symmetry.space_group_name_H-M   'P 1'
#
loop_
_entity.id
_entity.type
_entity.pdbx_description
1 polymer ?
#
loop_
_entity_poly.entity_id
_entity_poly.type
_entity_poly.pdbx_seq_one_letter_code
_entity_poly.pdbx_strand_id
1 'polypeptide(L)'
;MVQSWAGRDSAAALSWIQAQPQGEVRDEAIGTYIWTSRNADPQSTLQLAESISDEGDRNRSVFMATRRWMQQDREAATAYIQSSTTLSDEAKQRMLEGGGRGWGGPGGRGRGR
;
A
#
# COMPACT_ATOMS: atom_id res chain seq x y z
N MET A 1 12.93 10.53 -15.82
CA MET A 1 14.03 10.84 -14.89
C MET A 1 13.38 11.29 -13.59
N VAL A 2 13.11 10.34 -12.69
CA VAL A 2 12.31 10.56 -11.48
C VAL A 2 13.19 11.24 -10.43
N GLN A 3 13.12 12.58 -10.38
CA GLN A 3 13.91 13.37 -9.45
C GLN A 3 13.53 13.01 -8.01
N SER A 4 14.57 12.82 -7.20
CA SER A 4 14.53 12.29 -5.84
C SER A 4 13.59 13.08 -4.92
N TRP A 5 12.40 12.55 -4.63
CA TRP A 5 11.54 13.00 -3.53
C TRP A 5 12.14 12.56 -2.19
N ALA A 6 13.30 13.13 -1.84
CA ALA A 6 14.05 12.77 -0.64
C ALA A 6 13.45 13.47 0.59
N GLY A 7 12.56 12.79 1.31
CA GLY A 7 12.26 12.99 2.73
C GLY A 7 11.58 14.30 3.18
N ARG A 8 11.89 15.44 2.57
CA ARG A 8 11.28 16.76 2.84
C ARG A 8 10.08 17.06 1.96
N ASP A 9 10.05 16.51 0.75
CA ASP A 9 9.02 16.82 -0.26
C ASP A 9 7.98 15.73 -0.46
N SER A 10 7.79 14.80 0.50
CA SER A 10 6.73 13.79 0.38
C SER A 10 5.32 14.42 0.26
N ALA A 11 5.07 15.54 0.93
CA ALA A 11 3.82 16.28 0.78
C ALA A 11 3.68 16.96 -0.60
N ALA A 12 4.77 17.54 -1.11
CA ALA A 12 4.80 18.15 -2.44
C ALA A 12 4.64 17.09 -3.55
N ALA A 13 5.26 15.92 -3.38
CA ALA A 13 5.10 14.77 -4.27
C ALA A 13 3.65 14.34 -4.38
N LEU A 14 2.99 14.20 -3.22
CA LEU A 14 1.60 13.80 -3.16
C LEU A 14 0.69 14.83 -3.83
N SER A 15 0.91 16.11 -3.56
CA SER A 15 0.15 17.20 -4.19
C SER A 15 0.31 17.18 -5.71
N TRP A 16 1.56 17.00 -6.19
CA TRP A 16 1.83 16.91 -7.63
C TRP A 16 1.15 15.68 -8.27
N ILE A 17 1.20 14.51 -7.62
CA ILE A 17 0.53 13.28 -8.08
C ILE A 17 -0.98 13.48 -8.18
N GLN A 18 -1.60 14.10 -7.18
CA GLN A 18 -3.04 14.38 -7.16
C GLN A 18 -3.45 15.38 -8.24
N ALA A 19 -2.55 16.31 -8.59
CA ALA A 19 -2.76 17.26 -9.68
C ALA A 19 -2.59 16.62 -11.08
N GLN A 20 -1.97 15.44 -11.19
CA GLN A 20 -1.83 14.76 -12.48
C GLN A 20 -3.13 14.06 -12.89
N PRO A 21 -3.50 14.13 -14.18
CA PRO A 21 -4.56 13.29 -14.72
C PRO A 21 -4.19 11.81 -14.60
N GLN A 22 -5.21 10.95 -14.56
CA GLN A 22 -5.00 9.51 -14.54
C GLN A 22 -4.30 9.05 -15.82
N GLY A 23 -3.26 8.23 -15.67
CA GLY A 23 -2.43 7.75 -16.77
C GLY A 23 -1.05 7.31 -16.29
N GLU A 24 -0.25 6.80 -17.23
CA GLU A 24 1.06 6.18 -16.96
C GLU A 24 2.01 7.06 -16.12
N VAL A 25 2.06 8.36 -16.41
CA VAL A 25 2.93 9.31 -15.68
C VAL A 25 2.55 9.41 -14.20
N ARG A 26 1.25 9.41 -13.90
CA ARG A 26 0.75 9.44 -12.52
C ARG A 26 1.04 8.11 -11.83
N ASP A 27 0.82 7.01 -12.54
CA ASP A 27 1.02 5.65 -12.02
C ASP A 27 2.50 5.41 -11.66
N GLU A 28 3.44 5.81 -12.53
CA GLU A 28 4.89 5.73 -12.26
C GLU A 28 5.29 6.58 -11.04
N ALA A 29 4.70 7.78 -10.92
CA ALA A 29 4.97 8.66 -9.81
C ALA A 29 4.42 8.14 -8.48
N ILE A 30 3.25 7.50 -8.48
CA ILE A 30 2.70 6.81 -7.31
C ILE A 30 3.66 5.70 -6.88
N GLY A 31 4.09 4.84 -7.82
CA GLY A 31 5.01 3.74 -7.53
C GLY A 31 6.32 4.26 -6.90
N THR A 32 6.87 5.34 -7.44
CA THR A 32 8.06 5.99 -6.88
C THR A 32 7.80 6.54 -5.49
N TYR A 33 6.70 7.27 -5.30
CA TYR A 33 6.34 7.88 -4.02
C TYR A 33 6.23 6.83 -2.91
N ILE A 34 5.56 5.71 -3.19
CA ILE A 34 5.43 4.59 -2.24
C ILE A 34 6.82 4.04 -1.89
N TRP A 35 7.71 3.95 -2.87
CA TRP A 35 9.06 3.46 -2.67
C TRP A 35 9.90 4.38 -1.77
N THR A 36 9.89 5.68 -2.04
CA THR A 36 10.74 6.68 -1.37
C THR A 36 10.17 7.16 -0.02
N SER A 37 8.85 7.19 0.14
CA SER A 37 8.18 7.81 1.28
C SER A 37 8.13 6.90 2.52
N ARG A 38 9.21 6.92 3.31
CA ARG A 38 9.37 6.04 4.50
C ARG A 38 8.44 6.36 5.66
N ASN A 39 8.02 7.62 5.81
CA ASN A 39 7.22 8.10 6.95
C ASN A 39 5.79 8.47 6.54
N ALA A 40 5.35 8.12 5.31
CA ALA A 40 3.98 8.38 4.91
C ALA A 40 3.00 7.52 5.69
N ASP A 41 1.79 8.06 5.84
CA ASP A 41 0.66 7.32 6.40
C ASP A 41 0.41 6.04 5.57
N PRO A 42 0.47 4.85 6.20
CA PRO A 42 0.33 3.59 5.47
C PRO A 42 -1.02 3.44 4.76
N GLN A 43 -2.09 3.94 5.36
CA GLN A 43 -3.45 3.86 4.79
C GLN A 43 -3.57 4.72 3.54
N SER A 44 -3.10 5.96 3.60
CA SER A 44 -3.07 6.89 2.46
C SER A 44 -2.20 6.35 1.32
N THR A 45 -1.06 5.74 1.67
CA THR A 45 -0.13 5.12 0.72
C THR A 45 -0.79 3.94 -0.02
N LEU A 46 -1.61 3.15 0.66
CA LEU A 46 -2.38 2.07 0.05
C LEU A 46 -3.49 2.56 -0.87
N GLN A 47 -4.24 3.58 -0.45
CA GLN A 47 -5.28 4.18 -1.30
C GLN A 47 -4.68 4.76 -2.59
N LEU A 48 -3.51 5.40 -2.51
CA LEU A 48 -2.75 5.84 -3.68
C LEU A 48 -2.36 4.66 -4.57
N ALA A 49 -1.83 3.59 -3.99
CA ALA A 49 -1.46 2.39 -4.73
C ALA A 49 -2.66 1.79 -5.47
N GLU A 50 -3.82 1.71 -4.82
CA GLU A 50 -5.08 1.21 -5.40
C GLU A 50 -5.60 2.07 -6.55
N SER A 51 -5.22 3.36 -6.60
CA SER A 51 -5.62 4.28 -7.67
C SER A 51 -4.82 4.12 -8.98
N ILE A 52 -3.76 3.31 -8.98
CA ILE A 52 -2.99 2.99 -10.18
C ILE A 52 -3.88 2.23 -11.17
N SER A 53 -3.82 2.64 -12.43
CA SER A 53 -4.65 2.09 -13.51
C SER A 53 -4.08 0.77 -14.02
N ASP A 54 -2.75 0.71 -14.19
CA ASP A 54 -2.07 -0.51 -14.56
C ASP A 54 -2.12 -1.56 -13.43
N GLU A 55 -2.61 -2.75 -13.76
CA GLU A 55 -2.81 -3.79 -12.77
C GLU A 55 -1.48 -4.32 -12.19
N GLY A 56 -0.43 -4.40 -13.00
CA GLY A 56 0.89 -4.86 -12.57
C GLY A 56 1.53 -3.90 -11.58
N ASP A 57 1.53 -2.60 -11.92
CA ASP A 57 2.08 -1.55 -11.08
C ASP A 57 1.25 -1.33 -9.81
N ARG A 58 -0.08 -1.45 -9.91
CA ARG A 58 -0.98 -1.42 -8.75
C ARG A 58 -0.62 -2.53 -7.78
N ASN A 59 -0.59 -3.78 -8.25
CA ASN A 59 -0.32 -4.94 -7.41
C ASN A 59 1.06 -4.85 -6.75
N ARG A 60 2.07 -4.41 -7.50
CA ARG A 60 3.43 -4.20 -6.97
C ARG A 60 3.46 -3.12 -5.89
N SER A 61 2.78 -2.01 -6.13
CA SER A 61 2.73 -0.85 -5.23
C SER A 61 1.96 -1.17 -3.95
N VAL A 62 0.81 -1.82 -4.07
CA VAL A 62 -0.01 -2.30 -2.95
C VAL A 62 0.80 -3.27 -2.08
N PHE A 63 1.48 -4.23 -2.70
CA PHE A 63 2.33 -5.18 -1.98
C PHE A 63 3.46 -4.49 -1.20
N MET A 64 4.13 -3.52 -1.83
CA MET A 64 5.21 -2.74 -1.20
C MET A 64 4.70 -1.91 -0.02
N ALA A 65 3.58 -1.19 -0.20
CA ALA A 65 2.96 -0.36 0.82
C ALA A 65 2.54 -1.20 2.04
N THR A 66 1.84 -2.31 1.81
CA THR A 66 1.43 -3.22 2.88
C THR A 66 2.61 -3.87 3.58
N ARG A 67 3.65 -4.28 2.86
CA ARG A 67 4.85 -4.85 3.49
C ARG A 67 5.53 -3.84 4.41
N ARG A 68 5.59 -2.56 4.03
CA ARG A 68 6.10 -1.50 4.91
C ARG A 68 5.17 -1.29 6.11
N TRP A 69 3.86 -1.24 5.91
CA TRP A 69 2.91 -1.12 7.01
C TRP A 69 3.06 -2.27 8.01
N MET A 70 3.13 -3.51 7.53
CA MET A 70 3.34 -4.69 8.38
C MET A 70 4.63 -4.65 9.19
N GLN A 71 5.66 -3.94 8.72
CA GLN A 71 6.91 -3.74 9.48
C GLN A 71 6.77 -2.66 10.56
N GLN A 72 5.92 -1.65 10.33
CA GLN A 72 5.70 -0.54 11.25
C GLN A 72 4.64 -0.88 12.31
N ASP A 73 3.50 -1.39 11.87
CA ASP A 73 2.36 -1.80 12.70
C ASP A 73 1.64 -2.96 12.02
N ARG A 74 1.96 -4.15 12.50
CA ARG A 74 1.41 -5.39 11.96
C ARG A 74 -0.07 -5.59 12.27
N GLU A 75 -0.51 -5.13 13.44
CA GLU A 75 -1.90 -5.33 13.88
C GLU A 75 -2.83 -4.45 13.05
N ALA A 76 -2.49 -3.16 12.92
CA ALA A 76 -3.24 -2.23 12.08
C ALA A 76 -3.25 -2.65 10.61
N ALA A 77 -2.10 -3.08 10.06
CA ALA A 77 -2.01 -3.56 8.68
C ALA A 77 -2.89 -4.80 8.44
N THR A 78 -2.88 -5.77 9.36
CA THR A 78 -3.70 -6.98 9.25
C THR A 78 -5.19 -6.64 9.32
N ALA A 79 -5.59 -5.75 10.24
CA ALA A 79 -6.96 -5.29 10.36
C ALA A 79 -7.45 -4.56 9.10
N TYR A 80 -6.60 -3.73 8.48
CA TYR A 80 -6.92 -3.08 7.21
C TYR A 80 -7.10 -4.08 6.08
N ILE A 81 -6.16 -5.03 5.91
CA ILE A 81 -6.26 -6.06 4.85
C ILE A 81 -7.56 -6.87 5.00
N GLN A 82 -7.94 -7.20 6.23
CA GLN A 82 -9.17 -7.96 6.52
C GLN A 82 -10.44 -7.14 6.30
N SER A 83 -10.42 -5.84 6.60
CA SER A 83 -11.59 -4.95 6.46
C SER A 83 -11.72 -4.32 5.08
N SER A 84 -10.65 -4.30 4.28
CA SER A 84 -10.67 -3.75 2.92
C SER A 84 -11.67 -4.52 2.05
N THR A 85 -12.59 -3.78 1.44
CA THR A 85 -13.53 -4.31 0.43
C THR A 85 -13.02 -4.13 -0.98
N THR A 86 -11.94 -3.37 -1.17
CA THR A 86 -11.32 -3.09 -2.47
C THR A 86 -10.33 -4.18 -2.89
N LEU A 87 -9.70 -4.85 -1.92
CA LEU A 87 -8.77 -5.95 -2.16
C LEU A 87 -9.52 -7.27 -2.39
N SER A 88 -9.12 -8.02 -3.43
CA SER A 88 -9.58 -9.39 -3.67
C SER A 88 -9.08 -10.34 -2.57
N ASP A 89 -9.79 -11.45 -2.35
CA ASP A 89 -9.38 -12.45 -1.35
C ASP A 89 -7.98 -13.01 -1.63
N GLU A 90 -7.62 -13.18 -2.90
CA GLU A 90 -6.28 -13.60 -3.30
C GLU A 90 -5.22 -12.54 -2.96
N ALA A 91 -5.50 -11.26 -3.24
CA ALA A 91 -4.58 -10.17 -2.87
C ALA A 91 -4.37 -10.13 -1.35
N LYS A 92 -5.45 -10.24 -0.57
CA LYS A 92 -5.40 -10.32 0.89
C LYS A 92 -4.54 -11.49 1.36
N GLN A 93 -4.74 -12.68 0.80
CA GLN A 93 -3.91 -13.85 1.14
C GLN A 93 -2.45 -13.62 0.81
N ARG A 94 -2.11 -13.14 -0.39
CA ARG A 94 -0.72 -12.89 -0.79
C ARG A 94 -0.04 -11.83 0.08
N MET A 95 -0.78 -10.82 0.54
CA MET A 95 -0.28 -9.78 1.44
C MET A 95 -0.01 -10.32 2.85
N LEU A 96 -0.88 -11.20 3.35
CA LEU A 96 -0.71 -11.87 4.64
C LEU A 96 0.40 -12.94 4.59
N GLU A 97 0.51 -13.69 3.49
CA GLU A 97 1.50 -14.74 3.26
C GLU A 97 2.90 -14.18 2.97
N GLY A 98 3.00 -13.11 2.18
CA GLY A 98 4.26 -12.44 1.83
C GLY A 98 4.90 -11.72 3.03
N GLY A 99 4.10 -11.38 4.04
CA GLY A 99 4.59 -10.98 5.35
C GLY A 99 4.95 -12.16 6.26
N GLY A 100 4.55 -13.39 5.91
CA GLY A 100 4.07 -14.43 6.83
C GLY A 100 4.83 -15.75 6.92
N ARG A 101 6.03 -15.94 6.32
CA ARG A 101 6.81 -17.19 6.60
C ARG A 101 7.22 -17.39 8.07
N GLY A 102 6.92 -16.44 8.96
CA GLY A 102 7.12 -16.56 10.41
C GLY A 102 5.97 -16.04 11.26
N TRP A 103 4.77 -15.83 10.71
CA TRP A 103 3.70 -15.25 11.51
C TRP A 103 2.38 -16.00 11.41
N GLY A 104 2.32 -17.12 12.13
CA GLY A 104 1.14 -17.98 12.22
C GLY A 104 -0.14 -17.25 12.64
N GLY A 105 -1.26 -17.61 12.00
CA GLY A 105 -2.59 -17.48 12.60
C GLY A 105 -2.83 -18.55 13.67
N PRO A 106 -4.01 -18.63 14.31
CA PRO A 106 -5.27 -17.93 14.05
C PRO A 106 -5.78 -17.12 15.27
N GLY A 107 -6.42 -15.97 15.05
CA GLY A 107 -7.10 -15.27 16.13
C GLY A 107 -8.07 -14.23 15.59
N GLY A 108 -9.37 -14.44 15.81
CA GLY A 108 -10.38 -13.39 15.58
C GLY A 108 -11.55 -13.76 14.67
N ARG A 109 -12.13 -14.96 14.78
CA ARG A 109 -13.56 -15.14 14.44
C ARG A 109 -14.33 -15.55 15.68
N GLY A 110 -14.47 -14.60 16.61
CA GLY A 110 -15.51 -14.63 17.63
C GLY A 110 -16.78 -13.98 17.07
N ARG A 111 -17.50 -14.69 16.19
CA ARG A 111 -18.94 -14.43 15.96
C ARG A 111 -19.68 -15.65 16.48
N GLY A 112 -20.42 -15.47 17.57
CA GLY A 112 -21.39 -16.47 18.03
C GLY A 112 -21.58 -16.49 19.52
N ARG A 113 -22.51 -15.67 20.01
CA ARG A 113 -23.73 -16.12 20.71
C ARG A 113 -24.71 -14.96 20.82
#